data_AF-A0A936WRN1-F1
#
_entry.id   AF-A0A936WRN1-F1
#
_cell.length_a   1.000
_cell.length_b   1.000
_cell.length_c   1.000
_cell.angle_alpha   90.00
_cell.angle_beta   90.00
_cell.angle_gamma   90.00
#
_symmetry.space_group_name_H-M   'P 1'
#
loop_
_entity.id
_entity.type
_entity.pdbx_description
1 polymer ?
#
loop_
_entity_poly.entity_id
_entity_poly.type
_entity_poly.pdbx_seq_one_letter_code
_entity_poly.pdbx_strand_id
1 'polypeptide(L)'
;MRPYSVLLAILLMVPAVAQNRSRSRIVSDSLKLVIADLHAQIERADSMRNVKDGVEHRSHLAVLVKPKEAVRLAREAVAMADGAGPVEDAMAARELLAAQLYRAGDHRHAFEEAGTVARMRNELMNDRALESALVLERAVTRSRAEQDSLRSTMQQRVDEAIGRVGHMEATAERWMFIALGVALLAVVLIAILLVSSDRRTKLFRQEMDVVRAEVAELRKPKNTYRQPEVVPSSPIPASQAAPQPASPRLPDDETVRVMFLRTAPERLRTFREAFTRGDHEKAVRVVHTLKPLLVGIDADHFTGICARLVAPDAAGTALWERDANALCADIDALIAQG
;
A
#
# COMPACT_ATOMS: atom_id res chain seq x y z
N MET A 1 42.21 -87.83 -11.24
CA MET A 1 42.24 -86.48 -10.62
C MET A 1 43.60 -85.85 -10.95
N ARG A 2 43.61 -84.77 -11.74
CA ARG A 2 44.85 -84.22 -12.33
C ARG A 2 45.47 -83.17 -11.39
N PRO A 3 46.76 -83.28 -11.01
CA PRO A 3 47.44 -82.34 -10.10
C PRO A 3 47.63 -80.92 -10.68
N TYR A 4 47.31 -80.73 -11.96
CA TYR A 4 47.46 -79.46 -12.67
C TYR A 4 46.39 -78.40 -12.33
N SER A 5 45.26 -78.80 -11.75
CA SER A 5 44.17 -77.87 -11.41
C SER A 5 44.45 -77.03 -10.15
N VAL A 6 45.27 -77.54 -9.23
CA VAL A 6 45.62 -76.83 -7.98
C VAL A 6 46.72 -75.80 -8.22
N LEU A 7 47.68 -76.10 -9.11
CA LEU A 7 48.76 -75.16 -9.48
C LEU A 7 48.22 -73.94 -10.24
N LEU A 8 47.19 -74.10 -11.08
CA LEU A 8 46.60 -72.98 -11.83
C LEU A 8 45.81 -72.01 -10.92
N ALA A 9 45.15 -72.53 -9.87
CA ALA A 9 44.42 -71.72 -8.89
C ALA A 9 45.36 -70.90 -7.99
N ILE A 10 46.53 -71.44 -7.63
CA ILE A 10 47.55 -70.72 -6.87
C ILE A 10 48.18 -69.62 -7.74
N LEU A 11 48.43 -69.87 -9.04
CA LEU A 11 49.02 -68.86 -9.94
C LEU A 11 48.09 -67.66 -10.20
N LEU A 12 46.77 -67.87 -10.18
CA LEU A 12 45.77 -66.81 -10.37
C LEU A 12 45.48 -65.99 -9.11
N MET A 13 45.80 -66.49 -7.91
CA MET A 13 45.65 -65.75 -6.64
C MET A 13 46.82 -64.80 -6.33
N VAL A 14 48.01 -65.05 -6.89
CA VAL A 14 49.22 -64.22 -6.70
C VAL A 14 49.05 -62.77 -7.22
N PRO A 15 48.49 -62.48 -8.41
CA PRO A 15 48.34 -61.10 -8.88
C PRO A 15 47.30 -60.31 -8.07
N ALA A 16 46.27 -60.95 -7.53
CA ALA A 16 45.25 -60.29 -6.71
C ALA A 16 45.80 -59.85 -5.34
N VAL A 17 46.65 -60.67 -4.71
CA VAL A 17 47.33 -60.30 -3.45
C VAL A 17 48.38 -59.21 -3.68
N ALA A 18 49.05 -59.19 -4.84
CA ALA A 18 50.01 -58.16 -5.21
C ALA A 18 49.33 -56.80 -5.48
N GLN A 19 48.18 -56.78 -6.17
CA GLN A 19 47.39 -55.55 -6.40
C GLN A 19 46.77 -54.99 -5.11
N ASN A 20 46.36 -55.84 -4.17
CA ASN A 20 45.85 -55.37 -2.89
C ASN A 20 46.96 -54.75 -2.01
N ARG A 21 48.17 -55.33 -2.07
CA ARG A 21 49.37 -54.78 -1.38
C ARG A 21 49.84 -53.46 -1.98
N SER A 22 49.69 -53.23 -3.29
CA SER A 22 50.06 -51.95 -3.90
C SER A 22 49.04 -50.85 -3.55
N ARG A 23 47.74 -51.14 -3.59
CA ARG A 23 46.70 -50.21 -3.12
C ARG A 23 46.83 -49.87 -1.64
N SER A 24 47.10 -50.86 -0.78
CA SER A 24 47.30 -50.61 0.65
C SER A 24 48.54 -49.75 0.92
N ARG A 25 49.61 -49.91 0.12
CA ARG A 25 50.81 -49.06 0.21
C ARG A 25 50.52 -47.62 -0.21
N ILE A 26 49.86 -47.41 -1.35
CA ILE A 26 49.49 -46.08 -1.84
C ILE A 26 48.62 -45.33 -0.82
N VAL A 27 47.61 -45.98 -0.25
CA VAL A 27 46.74 -45.38 0.78
C VAL A 27 47.51 -45.08 2.07
N SER A 28 48.43 -45.96 2.46
CA SER A 28 49.26 -45.73 3.65
C SER A 28 50.24 -44.57 3.47
N ASP A 29 50.75 -44.38 2.25
CA ASP A 29 51.69 -43.30 1.97
C ASP A 29 50.98 -41.96 1.80
N SER A 30 49.76 -41.95 1.25
CA SER A 30 48.91 -40.75 1.24
C SER A 30 48.47 -40.35 2.66
N LEU A 31 48.13 -41.31 3.51
CA LEU A 31 47.73 -41.03 4.90
C LEU A 31 48.89 -40.47 5.73
N LYS A 32 50.10 -41.01 5.57
CA LYS A 32 51.30 -40.46 6.23
C LYS A 32 51.58 -39.03 5.79
N LEU A 33 51.39 -38.72 4.50
CA LEU A 33 51.59 -37.37 3.97
C LEU A 33 50.57 -36.38 4.57
N VAL A 34 49.29 -36.78 4.67
CA VAL A 34 48.25 -35.97 5.32
C VAL A 34 48.55 -35.75 6.81
N ILE A 35 48.99 -36.80 7.52
CA ILE A 35 49.38 -36.69 8.93
C ILE A 35 50.57 -35.71 9.09
N ALA A 36 51.58 -35.80 8.24
CA ALA A 36 52.74 -34.91 8.28
C ALA A 36 52.36 -33.46 7.98
N ASP A 37 51.48 -33.23 7.00
CA ASP A 37 50.98 -31.91 6.65
C ASP A 37 50.15 -31.30 7.81
N LEU A 38 49.28 -32.06 8.45
CA LEU A 38 48.53 -31.61 9.62
C LEU A 38 49.43 -31.24 10.81
N HIS A 39 50.50 -31.99 11.06
CA HIS A 39 51.49 -31.60 12.08
C HIS A 39 52.16 -30.28 11.74
N ALA A 40 52.57 -30.09 10.48
CA ALA A 40 53.17 -28.82 10.04
C ALA A 40 52.17 -27.64 10.15
N GLN A 41 50.88 -27.88 9.88
CA GLN A 41 49.83 -26.88 10.05
C GLN A 41 49.61 -26.54 11.53
N ILE A 42 49.66 -27.52 12.43
CA ILE A 42 49.61 -27.29 13.88
C ILE A 42 50.77 -26.40 14.33
N GLU A 43 52.00 -26.73 13.94
CA GLU A 43 53.18 -25.93 14.30
C GLU A 43 53.08 -24.48 13.78
N ARG A 44 52.57 -24.30 12.55
CA ARG A 44 52.31 -22.97 12.00
C ARG A 44 51.23 -22.24 12.81
N ALA A 45 50.11 -22.89 13.10
CA ALA A 45 49.03 -22.28 13.87
C ALA A 45 49.50 -21.86 15.28
N ASP A 46 50.28 -22.71 15.95
CA ASP A 46 50.88 -22.41 17.25
C ASP A 46 51.85 -21.23 17.18
N SER A 47 52.69 -21.18 16.14
CA SER A 47 53.62 -20.08 15.92
C SER A 47 52.91 -18.74 15.68
N MET A 48 51.77 -18.79 15.01
CA MET A 48 50.89 -17.63 14.77
C MET A 48 49.98 -17.32 15.96
N ARG A 49 49.98 -18.15 17.01
CA ARG A 49 49.04 -18.12 18.13
C ARG A 49 47.58 -18.12 17.69
N ASN A 50 47.28 -18.76 16.55
CA ASN A 50 45.91 -18.91 16.07
C ASN A 50 45.27 -20.11 16.77
N VAL A 51 44.56 -19.82 17.87
CA VAL A 51 43.93 -20.83 18.73
C VAL A 51 42.88 -21.64 17.96
N LYS A 52 42.09 -20.99 17.09
CA LYS A 52 41.02 -21.66 16.34
C LYS A 52 41.57 -22.71 15.37
N ASP A 53 42.50 -22.30 14.50
CA ASP A 53 43.14 -23.20 13.55
C ASP A 53 43.93 -24.30 14.29
N GLY A 54 44.58 -23.96 15.41
CA GLY A 54 45.31 -24.91 16.25
C GLY A 54 44.42 -26.00 16.86
N VAL A 55 43.20 -25.65 17.28
CA VAL A 55 42.18 -26.59 17.79
C VAL A 55 41.63 -27.44 16.65
N GLU A 56 41.32 -26.84 15.50
CA GLU A 56 40.77 -27.53 14.33
C GLU A 56 41.75 -28.56 13.76
N HIS A 57 43.02 -28.17 13.53
CA HIS A 57 44.03 -29.08 12.98
C HIS A 57 44.34 -30.24 13.93
N ARG A 58 44.40 -30.00 15.25
CA ARG A 58 44.55 -31.07 16.25
C ARG A 58 43.34 -31.99 16.29
N SER A 59 42.14 -31.44 16.14
CA SER A 59 40.90 -32.20 16.10
C SER A 59 40.85 -33.13 14.88
N HIS A 60 41.23 -32.62 13.70
CA HIS A 60 41.34 -33.41 12.48
C HIS A 60 42.44 -34.48 12.59
N LEU A 61 43.60 -34.13 13.12
CA LEU A 61 44.70 -35.07 13.31
C LEU A 61 44.32 -36.20 14.28
N ALA A 62 43.59 -35.89 15.36
CA ALA A 62 43.15 -36.87 16.36
C ALA A 62 42.24 -37.97 15.76
N VAL A 63 41.55 -37.72 14.64
CA VAL A 63 40.74 -38.75 13.96
C VAL A 63 41.60 -39.74 13.19
N LEU A 64 42.80 -39.34 12.75
CA LEU A 64 43.66 -40.11 11.85
C LEU A 64 44.76 -40.92 12.56
N VAL A 65 45.08 -40.58 13.81
CA VAL A 65 46.17 -41.18 14.57
C VAL A 65 45.70 -42.32 15.50
N LYS A 66 46.65 -43.01 16.14
CA LYS A 66 46.35 -44.10 17.06
C LYS A 66 45.61 -43.61 18.30
N PRO A 67 44.75 -44.44 18.95
CA PRO A 67 43.88 -44.01 20.05
C PRO A 67 44.59 -43.25 21.20
N LYS A 68 45.79 -43.67 21.60
CA LYS A 68 46.54 -42.98 22.68
C LYS A 68 47.00 -41.57 22.29
N GLU A 69 47.43 -41.41 21.04
CA GLU A 69 47.87 -40.12 20.50
C GLU A 69 46.67 -39.23 20.19
N ALA A 70 45.57 -39.82 19.71
CA ALA A 70 44.30 -39.13 19.49
C ALA A 70 43.77 -38.50 20.78
N VAL A 71 43.79 -39.23 21.90
CA VAL A 71 43.39 -38.71 23.21
C VAL A 71 44.31 -37.57 23.65
N ARG A 72 45.63 -37.67 23.42
CA ARG A 72 46.57 -36.58 23.76
C ARG A 72 46.26 -35.31 22.97
N LEU A 73 46.12 -35.42 21.65
CA LEU A 73 45.82 -34.29 20.77
C LEU A 73 44.45 -33.67 21.09
N ALA A 74 43.44 -34.50 21.40
CA ALA A 74 42.13 -34.00 21.80
C ALA A 74 42.19 -33.26 23.16
N ARG A 75 42.99 -33.72 24.13
CA ARG A 75 43.20 -32.99 25.39
C ARG A 75 43.90 -31.65 25.19
N GLU A 76 44.90 -31.61 24.31
CA GLU A 76 45.59 -30.37 23.94
C GLU A 76 44.63 -29.39 23.26
N ALA A 77 43.77 -29.89 22.36
CA ALA A 77 42.73 -29.09 21.72
C ALA A 77 41.73 -28.52 22.73
N VAL A 78 41.27 -29.32 23.70
CA VAL A 78 40.39 -28.84 24.79
C VAL A 78 41.09 -27.77 25.63
N ALA A 79 42.34 -27.97 26.03
CA ALA A 79 43.08 -26.99 26.83
C ALA A 79 43.26 -25.64 26.11
N MET A 80 43.47 -25.67 24.79
CA MET A 80 43.53 -24.46 23.96
C MET A 80 42.16 -23.78 23.81
N ALA A 81 41.12 -24.57 23.58
CA ALA A 81 39.77 -24.04 23.40
C ALA A 81 39.22 -23.44 24.71
N ASP A 82 39.46 -24.06 25.85
CA ASP A 82 39.04 -23.54 27.17
C ASP A 82 39.77 -22.23 27.55
N GLY A 83 41.02 -22.03 27.08
CA GLY A 83 41.84 -20.89 27.47
C GLY A 83 41.63 -19.62 26.64
N ALA A 84 41.20 -19.74 25.39
CA ALA A 84 41.11 -18.60 24.47
C ALA A 84 40.12 -18.77 23.30
N GLY A 85 39.44 -19.92 23.20
CA GLY A 85 38.47 -20.21 22.14
C GLY A 85 37.05 -19.75 22.48
N PRO A 86 36.18 -19.58 21.47
CA PRO A 86 34.75 -19.45 21.72
C PRO A 86 34.20 -20.73 22.37
N VAL A 87 33.15 -20.59 23.18
CA VAL A 87 32.53 -21.70 23.93
C VAL A 87 32.14 -22.88 23.03
N GLU A 88 31.74 -22.58 21.78
CA GLU A 88 31.35 -23.56 20.78
C GLU A 88 32.53 -24.46 20.35
N ASP A 89 33.71 -23.89 20.17
CA ASP A 89 34.93 -24.65 19.83
C ASP A 89 35.40 -25.50 21.02
N ALA A 90 35.23 -24.99 22.25
CA ALA A 90 35.51 -25.75 23.47
C ALA A 90 34.57 -26.95 23.63
N MET A 91 33.27 -26.77 23.34
CA MET A 91 32.31 -27.87 23.33
C MET A 91 32.67 -28.91 22.26
N ALA A 92 32.99 -28.49 21.03
CA ALA A 92 33.36 -29.40 19.94
C ALA A 92 34.63 -30.19 20.26
N ALA A 93 35.65 -29.54 20.82
CA ALA A 93 36.88 -30.21 21.26
C ALA A 93 36.62 -31.25 22.36
N ARG A 94 35.72 -30.94 23.31
CA ARG A 94 35.32 -31.85 24.40
C ARG A 94 34.48 -33.03 23.89
N GLU A 95 33.59 -32.81 22.93
CA GLU A 95 32.85 -33.89 22.24
C GLU A 95 33.81 -34.86 21.54
N LEU A 96 34.82 -34.31 20.85
CA LEU A 96 35.87 -35.12 20.23
C LEU A 96 36.67 -35.89 21.28
N LEU A 97 37.06 -35.24 22.38
CA LEU A 97 37.79 -35.89 23.48
C LEU A 97 36.98 -37.05 24.07
N ALA A 98 35.69 -36.85 24.34
CA ALA A 98 34.79 -37.90 24.83
C ALA A 98 34.72 -39.08 23.84
N ALA A 99 34.60 -38.81 22.55
CA ALA A 99 34.58 -39.85 21.52
C ALA A 99 35.91 -40.63 21.44
N GLN A 100 37.05 -39.96 21.56
CA GLN A 100 38.36 -40.62 21.53
C GLN A 100 38.65 -41.42 22.81
N LEU A 101 38.24 -40.92 23.98
CA LEU A 101 38.29 -41.67 25.25
C LEU A 101 37.45 -42.94 25.19
N TYR A 102 36.24 -42.84 24.60
CA TYR A 102 35.38 -44.00 24.38
C TYR A 102 36.05 -45.05 23.48
N ARG A 103 36.64 -44.63 22.36
CA ARG A 103 37.40 -45.52 21.45
C ARG A 103 38.64 -46.13 22.09
N ALA A 104 39.27 -45.42 23.03
CA ALA A 104 40.42 -45.92 23.78
C ALA A 104 40.03 -46.90 24.91
N GLY A 105 38.73 -47.11 25.17
CA GLY A 105 38.19 -48.00 26.21
C GLY A 105 38.01 -47.35 27.58
N ASP A 106 38.23 -46.04 27.70
CA ASP A 106 38.05 -45.29 28.95
C ASP A 106 36.63 -44.69 29.02
N HIS A 107 35.66 -45.56 29.22
CA HIS A 107 34.24 -45.17 29.18
C HIS A 107 33.87 -44.18 30.30
N ARG A 108 34.50 -44.28 31.47
CA ARG A 108 34.18 -43.41 32.61
C ARG A 108 34.49 -41.95 32.29
N HIS A 109 35.71 -41.66 31.87
CA HIS A 109 36.09 -40.29 31.51
C HIS A 109 35.35 -39.81 30.26
N ALA A 110 35.05 -40.70 29.32
CA ALA A 110 34.21 -40.35 28.17
C ALA A 110 32.81 -39.86 28.58
N PHE A 111 32.17 -40.52 29.55
CA PHE A 111 30.86 -40.09 30.07
C PHE A 111 30.95 -38.79 30.88
N GLU A 112 32.02 -38.61 31.67
CA GLU A 112 32.25 -37.37 32.41
C GLU A 112 32.39 -36.17 31.45
N GLU A 113 33.19 -36.30 30.39
CA GLU A 113 33.33 -35.26 29.36
C GLU A 113 32.03 -35.02 28.60
N ALA A 114 31.30 -36.07 28.20
CA ALA A 114 29.99 -35.91 27.56
C ALA A 114 28.98 -35.17 28.47
N GLY A 115 29.03 -35.43 29.78
CA GLY A 115 28.25 -34.69 30.78
C GLY A 115 28.63 -33.22 30.86
N THR A 116 29.93 -32.88 30.75
CA THR A 116 30.38 -31.48 30.72
C THR A 116 29.85 -30.74 29.49
N VAL A 117 29.91 -31.37 28.31
CA VAL A 117 29.36 -30.82 27.07
C VAL A 117 27.85 -30.58 27.20
N ALA A 118 27.11 -31.53 27.78
CA ALA A 118 25.68 -31.37 27.99
C ALA A 118 25.35 -30.17 28.89
N ARG A 119 26.14 -29.93 29.95
CA ARG A 119 25.99 -28.73 30.79
C ARG A 119 26.29 -27.44 30.03
N MET A 120 27.43 -27.38 29.33
CA MET A 120 27.80 -26.21 28.53
C MET A 120 26.75 -25.91 27.45
N ARG A 121 26.20 -26.95 26.81
CA ARG A 121 25.12 -26.82 25.83
C ARG A 121 23.86 -26.21 26.46
N ASN A 122 23.48 -26.66 27.65
CA ASN A 122 22.31 -26.14 28.35
C ASN A 122 22.52 -24.68 28.78
N GLU A 123 23.71 -24.34 29.27
CA GLU A 123 24.07 -22.95 29.61
C GLU A 123 23.99 -22.05 28.37
N LEU A 124 24.59 -22.45 27.25
CA LEU A 124 24.53 -21.70 26.00
C LEU A 124 23.09 -21.52 25.49
N MET A 125 22.25 -22.53 25.62
CA MET A 125 20.84 -22.43 25.24
C MET A 125 20.05 -21.51 26.17
N ASN A 126 20.34 -21.52 27.46
CA ASN A 126 19.74 -20.59 28.42
C ASN A 126 20.15 -19.15 28.13
N ASP A 127 21.42 -18.89 27.83
CA ASP A 127 21.91 -17.55 27.49
C ASP A 127 21.25 -17.04 26.22
N ARG A 128 21.18 -17.87 25.17
CA ARG A 128 20.45 -17.53 23.92
C ARG A 128 18.96 -17.30 24.15
N ALA A 129 18.33 -18.07 25.03
CA ALA A 129 16.94 -17.86 25.38
C ALA A 129 16.74 -16.51 26.11
N LEU A 130 17.65 -16.16 27.02
CA LEU A 130 17.62 -14.89 27.75
C LEU A 130 17.84 -13.70 26.81
N GLU A 131 18.81 -13.79 25.89
CA GLU A 131 19.02 -12.79 24.84
C GLU A 131 17.77 -12.62 23.96
N SER A 132 17.14 -13.72 23.54
CA SER A 132 15.93 -13.67 22.74
C SER A 132 14.76 -13.03 23.50
N ALA A 133 14.64 -13.29 24.80
CA ALA A 133 13.64 -12.68 25.66
C ALA A 133 13.85 -11.16 25.80
N LEU A 134 15.11 -10.72 25.94
CA LEU A 134 15.44 -9.29 25.98
C LEU A 134 15.15 -8.59 24.65
N VAL A 135 15.42 -9.25 23.52
CA VAL A 135 15.06 -8.72 22.18
C VAL A 135 13.55 -8.58 22.05
N LEU A 136 12.78 -9.58 22.49
CA LEU A 136 11.32 -9.53 22.47
C LEU A 136 10.78 -8.42 23.39
N GLU A 137 11.34 -8.27 24.59
CA GLU A 137 10.96 -7.20 25.53
C GLU A 137 11.22 -5.81 24.92
N ARG A 138 12.37 -5.62 24.26
CA ARG A 138 12.67 -4.38 23.52
C ARG A 138 11.69 -4.12 22.37
N ALA A 139 11.24 -5.17 21.68
CA ALA A 139 10.23 -5.03 20.63
C ALA A 139 8.86 -4.66 21.20
N VAL A 140 8.44 -5.30 22.30
CA VAL A 140 7.17 -5.02 22.98
C VAL A 140 7.15 -3.61 23.56
N THR A 141 8.23 -3.15 24.17
CA THR A 141 8.34 -1.78 24.71
C THR A 141 8.27 -0.73 23.62
N ARG A 142 8.93 -0.93 22.47
CA ARG A 142 8.78 -0.06 21.29
C ARG A 142 7.35 -0.03 20.77
N SER A 143 6.71 -1.20 20.64
CA SER A 143 5.32 -1.28 20.18
C SER A 143 4.34 -0.58 21.12
N ARG A 144 4.55 -0.69 22.44
CA ARG A 144 3.75 0.05 23.43
C ARG A 144 3.94 1.56 23.31
N ALA A 145 5.19 2.03 23.17
CA ALA A 145 5.46 3.45 22.97
C ALA A 145 4.79 4.01 21.70
N GLU A 146 4.79 3.24 20.61
CA GLU A 146 4.07 3.59 19.38
C GLU A 146 2.55 3.66 19.62
N GLN A 147 1.97 2.67 20.29
CA GLN A 147 0.54 2.67 20.63
C GLN A 147 0.15 3.86 21.51
N ASP A 148 0.96 4.20 22.51
CA ASP A 148 0.72 5.36 23.37
C ASP A 148 0.81 6.67 22.59
N SER A 149 1.73 6.77 21.62
CA SER A 149 1.83 7.94 20.73
C SER A 149 0.63 8.07 19.77
N LEU A 150 0.12 6.94 19.27
CA LEU A 150 -1.09 6.94 18.43
C LEU A 150 -2.32 7.29 19.26
N ARG A 151 -2.39 6.81 20.50
CA ARG A 151 -3.49 7.12 21.41
C ARG A 151 -3.50 8.60 21.78
N SER A 152 -2.34 9.18 22.09
CA SER A 152 -2.24 10.61 22.43
C SER A 152 -2.58 11.50 21.25
N THR A 153 -2.09 11.18 20.04
CA THR A 153 -2.44 11.93 18.83
C THR A 153 -3.92 11.79 18.47
N MET A 154 -4.53 10.62 18.68
CA MET A 154 -5.97 10.44 18.49
C MET A 154 -6.78 11.24 19.51
N GLN A 155 -6.37 11.23 20.78
CA GLN A 155 -7.01 12.05 21.81
C GLN A 155 -6.93 13.54 21.47
N GLN A 156 -5.76 14.03 21.07
CA GLN A 156 -5.60 15.42 20.64
C GLN A 156 -6.53 15.78 19.49
N ARG A 157 -6.70 14.91 18.49
CA ARG A 157 -7.62 15.14 17.37
C ARG A 157 -9.08 15.16 17.80
N VAL A 158 -9.45 14.31 18.76
CA VAL A 158 -10.80 14.29 19.34
C VAL A 158 -11.04 15.59 20.11
N ASP A 159 -10.10 16.03 20.93
CA ASP A 159 -10.20 17.27 21.69
C ASP A 159 -10.29 18.50 20.76
N GLU A 160 -9.50 18.53 19.69
CA GLU A 160 -9.58 19.56 18.64
C GLU A 160 -10.93 19.54 17.90
N ALA A 161 -11.50 18.35 17.66
CA ALA A 161 -12.82 18.23 17.05
C ALA A 161 -13.94 18.72 17.99
N ILE A 162 -13.88 18.33 19.28
CA ILE A 162 -14.81 18.80 20.31
C ILE A 162 -14.72 20.32 20.45
N GLY A 163 -13.50 20.88 20.48
CA GLY A 163 -13.29 22.33 20.51
C GLY A 163 -13.89 23.05 19.30
N ARG A 164 -13.74 22.49 18.09
CA ARG A 164 -14.38 23.05 16.88
C ARG A 164 -15.90 23.02 16.93
N VAL A 165 -16.49 21.93 17.43
CA VAL A 165 -17.95 21.84 17.61
C VAL A 165 -18.43 22.89 18.61
N GLY A 166 -17.76 23.04 19.74
CA GLY A 166 -18.10 24.07 20.73
C GLY A 166 -18.00 25.49 20.17
N HIS A 167 -16.99 25.79 19.33
CA HIS A 167 -16.91 27.07 18.63
C HIS A 167 -18.02 27.29 17.60
N MET A 168 -18.44 26.24 16.89
CA MET A 168 -19.57 26.31 15.96
C MET A 168 -20.90 26.52 16.69
N GLU A 169 -21.13 25.83 17.81
CA GLU A 169 -22.32 26.02 18.65
C GLU A 169 -22.42 27.46 19.17
N ALA A 170 -21.34 28.00 19.73
CA ALA A 170 -21.31 29.38 20.20
C ALA A 170 -21.53 30.41 19.07
N THR A 171 -21.07 30.10 17.86
CA THR A 171 -21.30 30.95 16.68
C THR A 171 -22.75 30.83 16.19
N ALA A 172 -23.30 29.62 16.15
CA ALA A 172 -24.68 29.35 15.78
C ALA A 172 -25.68 30.03 16.73
N GLU A 173 -25.41 30.01 18.04
CA GLU A 173 -26.23 30.70 19.03
C GLU A 173 -26.29 32.21 18.77
N ARG A 174 -25.16 32.85 18.45
CA ARG A 174 -25.12 34.27 18.07
C ARG A 174 -25.93 34.55 16.81
N TRP A 175 -25.79 33.71 15.77
CA TRP A 175 -26.56 33.86 14.54
C TRP A 175 -28.05 33.63 14.73
N MET A 176 -28.44 32.74 15.65
CA MET A 176 -29.84 32.51 16.01
C MET A 176 -30.49 33.78 16.56
N PHE A 177 -29.81 34.50 17.47
CA PHE A 177 -30.32 35.77 18.00
C PHE A 177 -30.41 36.86 16.92
N ILE A 178 -29.43 36.94 16.02
CA ILE A 178 -29.46 37.87 14.88
C ILE A 178 -30.64 37.55 13.96
N ALA A 179 -30.82 36.28 13.59
CA ALA A 179 -31.91 35.84 12.73
C ALA A 179 -33.29 36.11 13.36
N LEU A 180 -33.43 35.86 14.67
CA LEU A 180 -34.65 36.18 15.42
C LEU A 180 -34.93 37.68 15.41
N GLY A 181 -33.91 38.52 15.60
CA GLY A 181 -34.02 39.97 15.53
C GLY A 181 -34.45 40.48 14.15
N VAL A 182 -33.86 39.94 13.08
CA VAL A 182 -34.24 40.27 11.69
C VAL A 182 -35.66 39.84 11.39
N ALA A 183 -36.07 38.64 11.82
CA ALA A 183 -37.43 38.15 11.63
C ALA A 183 -38.45 39.05 12.35
N LEU A 184 -38.18 39.45 13.59
CA LEU A 184 -39.04 40.37 14.34
C LEU A 184 -39.16 41.72 13.63
N LEU A 185 -38.04 42.27 13.14
CA LEU A 185 -38.04 43.54 12.41
C LEU A 185 -38.82 43.47 11.08
N ALA A 186 -38.73 42.34 10.37
CA ALA A 186 -39.52 42.09 9.16
C ALA A 186 -41.03 42.07 9.45
N VAL A 187 -41.45 41.41 10.54
CA VAL A 187 -42.86 41.39 10.96
C VAL A 187 -43.36 42.81 11.29
N VAL A 188 -42.56 43.61 12.00
CA VAL A 188 -42.90 45.02 12.28
C VAL A 188 -43.01 45.82 10.98
N LEU A 189 -42.11 45.63 10.02
CA LEU A 189 -42.14 46.31 8.73
C LEU A 189 -43.41 45.95 7.94
N ILE A 190 -43.78 44.66 7.91
CA ILE A 190 -45.02 44.19 7.27
C ILE A 190 -46.24 44.83 7.94
N ALA A 191 -46.28 44.90 9.27
CA ALA A 191 -47.37 45.56 9.99
C ALA A 191 -47.49 47.05 9.62
N ILE A 192 -46.37 47.77 9.53
CA ILE A 192 -46.33 49.18 9.09
C ILE A 192 -46.85 49.30 7.65
N LEU A 193 -46.40 48.44 6.74
CA LEU A 193 -46.84 48.43 5.34
C LEU A 193 -48.34 48.18 5.23
N LEU A 194 -48.88 47.20 5.97
CA LEU A 194 -50.30 46.90 5.99
C LEU A 194 -51.13 48.10 6.48
N VAL A 195 -50.74 48.71 7.59
CA VAL A 195 -51.40 49.92 8.13
C VAL A 195 -51.32 51.09 7.15
N SER A 196 -50.16 51.29 6.51
CA SER A 196 -49.97 52.35 5.52
C SER A 196 -50.81 52.11 4.26
N SER A 197 -50.94 50.85 3.82
CA SER A 197 -51.75 50.48 2.66
C SER A 197 -53.22 50.69 2.95
N ASP A 198 -53.71 50.31 4.14
CA ASP A 198 -55.10 50.49 4.54
C ASP A 198 -55.47 51.97 4.56
N ARG A 199 -54.59 52.82 5.09
CA ARG A 199 -54.73 54.29 5.03
C ARG A 199 -54.80 54.80 3.60
N ARG A 200 -53.89 54.36 2.72
CA ARG A 200 -53.90 54.75 1.30
C ARG A 200 -55.17 54.29 0.59
N THR A 201 -55.61 53.05 0.80
CA THR A 201 -56.87 52.56 0.23
C THR A 201 -58.08 53.31 0.76
N LYS A 202 -58.09 53.76 2.02
CA LYS A 202 -59.15 54.62 2.56
C LYS A 202 -59.17 55.98 1.86
N LEU A 203 -58.01 56.60 1.67
CA LEU A 203 -57.89 57.85 0.91
C LEU A 203 -58.31 57.68 -0.55
N PHE A 204 -57.83 56.64 -1.24
CA PHE A 204 -58.24 56.34 -2.62
C PHE A 204 -59.73 56.04 -2.75
N ARG A 205 -60.36 55.39 -1.77
CA ARG A 205 -61.82 55.20 -1.77
C ARG A 205 -62.55 56.52 -1.66
N GLN A 206 -62.08 57.44 -0.80
CA GLN A 206 -62.65 58.79 -0.69
C GLN A 206 -62.50 59.56 -2.00
N GLU A 207 -61.30 59.55 -2.62
CA GLU A 207 -61.07 60.18 -3.92
C GLU A 207 -61.92 59.56 -5.03
N MET A 208 -62.04 58.23 -5.07
CA MET A 208 -62.89 57.52 -6.02
C MET A 208 -64.38 57.82 -5.82
N ASP A 209 -64.85 57.99 -4.58
CA ASP A 209 -66.23 58.36 -4.29
C ASP A 209 -66.52 59.80 -4.77
N VAL A 210 -65.55 60.72 -4.63
CA VAL A 210 -65.62 62.07 -5.22
C VAL A 210 -65.64 62.01 -6.75
N VAL A 211 -64.70 61.29 -7.37
CA VAL A 211 -64.67 61.13 -8.84
C VAL A 211 -65.92 60.43 -9.35
N ARG A 212 -66.48 59.47 -8.63
CA ARG A 212 -67.76 58.84 -9.00
C ARG A 212 -68.93 59.82 -8.93
N ALA A 213 -68.94 60.74 -7.97
CA ALA A 213 -69.93 61.81 -7.91
C ALA A 213 -69.77 62.77 -9.12
N GLU A 214 -68.54 63.15 -9.46
CA GLU A 214 -68.24 63.99 -10.64
C GLU A 214 -68.60 63.28 -11.96
N VAL A 215 -68.29 61.98 -12.08
CA VAL A 215 -68.66 61.17 -13.26
C VAL A 215 -70.17 60.97 -13.33
N ALA A 216 -70.88 60.81 -12.21
CA ALA A 216 -72.35 60.76 -12.20
C ALA A 216 -72.97 62.07 -12.68
N GLU A 217 -72.33 63.21 -12.39
CA GLU A 217 -72.71 64.52 -12.90
C GLU A 217 -72.45 64.65 -14.41
N LEU A 218 -71.32 64.13 -14.89
CA LEU A 218 -70.94 64.09 -16.31
C LEU A 218 -71.69 63.03 -17.12
N ARG A 219 -72.32 62.03 -16.49
CA ARG A 219 -73.08 60.95 -17.14
C ARG A 219 -74.44 61.39 -17.71
N LYS A 220 -74.73 62.68 -17.73
CA LYS A 220 -75.81 63.25 -18.54
C LYS A 220 -75.47 63.04 -20.03
N PRO A 221 -76.34 62.42 -20.83
CA PRO A 221 -75.92 61.74 -22.04
C PRO A 221 -75.58 62.70 -23.18
N LYS A 222 -74.39 62.56 -23.74
CA LYS A 222 -74.10 62.98 -25.13
C LYS A 222 -73.18 61.96 -25.82
N ASN A 223 -73.83 61.13 -26.65
CA ASN A 223 -73.33 60.34 -27.78
C ASN A 223 -72.05 59.50 -27.66
N THR A 224 -72.28 58.17 -27.57
CA THR A 224 -71.85 57.07 -28.46
C THR A 224 -70.72 57.34 -29.47
N TYR A 225 -69.68 56.47 -29.51
CA TYR A 225 -69.06 55.83 -30.70
C TYR A 225 -67.99 54.82 -30.20
N ARG A 226 -68.18 53.49 -30.36
CA ARG A 226 -67.77 52.59 -31.47
C ARG A 226 -66.40 51.91 -31.23
N GLN A 227 -66.45 50.59 -31.02
CA GLN A 227 -65.31 49.65 -31.06
C GLN A 227 -64.87 49.34 -32.50
N PRO A 228 -63.60 48.93 -32.67
CA PRO A 228 -63.25 47.75 -33.48
C PRO A 228 -62.33 46.80 -32.67
N GLU A 229 -62.63 45.51 -32.51
CA GLU A 229 -62.52 44.37 -33.46
C GLU A 229 -61.10 43.74 -33.48
N VAL A 230 -61.07 42.41 -33.31
CA VAL A 230 -59.92 41.55 -32.95
C VAL A 230 -59.54 40.66 -34.15
N VAL A 231 -58.33 40.06 -34.06
CA VAL A 231 -57.75 38.84 -34.72
C VAL A 231 -57.16 38.96 -36.14
N PRO A 232 -56.26 38.04 -36.62
CA PRO A 232 -55.42 37.02 -35.96
C PRO A 232 -53.95 36.92 -36.46
N SER A 233 -53.23 35.99 -35.83
CA SER A 233 -51.89 35.44 -36.05
C SER A 233 -51.57 34.93 -37.48
N SER A 234 -50.28 34.95 -37.84
CA SER A 234 -49.71 34.33 -39.05
C SER A 234 -48.61 33.30 -38.72
N PRO A 235 -48.31 32.38 -39.66
CA PRO A 235 -47.83 31.02 -39.39
C PRO A 235 -46.32 30.79 -39.62
N ILE A 236 -45.86 29.68 -39.06
CA ILE A 236 -44.54 29.04 -39.21
C ILE A 236 -44.29 28.62 -40.68
N PRO A 237 -43.04 28.67 -41.16
CA PRO A 237 -42.51 27.54 -41.92
C PRO A 237 -41.10 27.07 -41.49
N ALA A 238 -40.87 25.82 -41.87
CA ALA A 238 -39.88 24.85 -41.41
C ALA A 238 -38.42 24.98 -41.90
N SER A 239 -37.61 24.14 -41.26
CA SER A 239 -36.42 23.43 -41.76
C SER A 239 -35.11 24.19 -41.82
N GLN A 240 -34.36 24.00 -40.73
CA GLN A 240 -32.94 24.26 -40.58
C GLN A 240 -32.11 23.48 -41.62
N ALA A 241 -31.18 24.20 -42.22
CA ALA A 241 -30.06 23.65 -42.97
C ALA A 241 -29.11 22.89 -42.03
N ALA A 242 -28.60 21.75 -42.50
CA ALA A 242 -27.53 21.01 -41.85
C ALA A 242 -26.22 21.82 -41.86
N PRO A 243 -25.53 21.99 -40.71
CA PRO A 243 -24.15 22.43 -40.67
C PRO A 243 -23.20 21.24 -40.54
N GLN A 244 -22.10 21.29 -41.31
CA GLN A 244 -20.91 20.46 -41.15
C GLN A 244 -20.34 20.56 -39.72
N PRO A 245 -19.68 19.49 -39.20
CA PRO A 245 -19.16 19.47 -37.85
C PRO A 245 -18.00 20.47 -37.70
N ALA A 246 -18.27 21.59 -37.03
CA ALA A 246 -17.24 22.46 -36.50
C ALA A 246 -16.67 21.85 -35.21
N SER A 247 -15.35 21.91 -35.04
CA SER A 247 -14.70 21.48 -33.80
C SER A 247 -15.27 22.25 -32.59
N PRO A 248 -15.47 21.58 -31.44
CA PRO A 248 -16.05 22.22 -30.26
C PRO A 248 -15.16 23.38 -29.80
N ARG A 249 -15.80 24.54 -29.56
CA ARG A 249 -15.15 25.76 -29.06
C ARG A 249 -15.62 26.02 -27.64
N LEU A 250 -14.75 26.63 -26.82
CA LEU A 250 -15.16 27.04 -25.48
C LEU A 250 -16.32 28.04 -25.52
N PRO A 251 -17.23 27.98 -24.54
CA PRO A 251 -18.33 28.92 -24.45
C PRO A 251 -17.83 30.30 -24.03
N ASP A 252 -18.53 31.35 -24.47
CA ASP A 252 -18.21 32.74 -24.13
C ASP A 252 -18.47 33.08 -22.65
N ASP A 253 -19.21 32.24 -21.93
CA ASP A 253 -19.47 32.42 -20.49
C ASP A 253 -18.25 32.04 -19.64
N GLU A 254 -17.61 33.08 -19.10
CA GLU A 254 -16.42 33.01 -18.24
C GLU A 254 -16.59 32.05 -17.06
N THR A 255 -17.79 32.00 -16.46
CA THR A 255 -18.02 31.21 -15.24
C THR A 255 -18.06 29.71 -15.53
N VAL A 256 -18.71 29.33 -16.64
CA VAL A 256 -18.77 27.95 -17.14
C VAL A 256 -17.38 27.49 -17.57
N ARG A 257 -16.64 28.36 -18.26
CA ARG A 257 -15.25 28.10 -18.67
C ARG A 257 -14.33 27.81 -17.49
N VAL A 258 -14.31 28.68 -16.47
CA VAL A 258 -13.43 28.51 -15.29
C VAL A 258 -13.78 27.22 -14.54
N MET A 259 -15.06 26.92 -14.39
CA MET A 259 -15.51 25.71 -13.72
C MET A 259 -15.13 24.44 -14.50
N PHE A 260 -15.22 24.48 -15.84
CA PHE A 260 -14.78 23.41 -16.72
C PHE A 260 -13.27 23.19 -16.63
N LEU A 261 -12.45 24.23 -16.84
CA LEU A 261 -10.98 24.10 -16.83
C LEU A 261 -10.45 23.58 -15.48
N ARG A 262 -11.12 23.90 -14.36
CA ARG A 262 -10.75 23.37 -13.04
C ARG A 262 -11.12 21.89 -12.86
N THR A 263 -12.25 21.46 -13.41
CA THR A 263 -12.85 20.16 -13.08
C THR A 263 -12.58 19.09 -14.13
N ALA A 264 -12.49 19.47 -15.40
CA ALA A 264 -12.32 18.57 -16.53
C ALA A 264 -11.00 17.75 -16.49
N PRO A 265 -9.82 18.31 -16.12
CA PRO A 265 -8.57 17.55 -16.15
C PRO A 265 -8.57 16.35 -15.19
N GLU A 266 -9.07 16.55 -13.96
CA GLU A 266 -9.12 15.49 -12.95
C GLU A 266 -10.11 14.38 -13.34
N ARG A 267 -11.28 14.77 -13.87
CA ARG A 267 -12.30 13.84 -14.33
C ARG A 267 -11.85 13.08 -15.58
N LEU A 268 -11.17 13.74 -16.52
CA LEU A 268 -10.58 13.10 -17.69
C LEU A 268 -9.50 12.08 -17.31
N ARG A 269 -8.62 12.41 -16.34
CA ARG A 269 -7.64 11.45 -15.81
C ARG A 269 -8.33 10.21 -15.22
N THR A 270 -9.37 10.42 -14.42
CA THR A 270 -10.14 9.33 -13.80
C THR A 270 -10.86 8.48 -14.86
N PHE A 271 -11.37 9.10 -15.92
CA PHE A 271 -11.98 8.40 -17.05
C PHE A 271 -10.97 7.51 -17.78
N ARG A 272 -9.77 8.04 -18.11
CA ARG A 272 -8.68 7.27 -18.74
C ARG A 272 -8.24 6.09 -17.88
N GLU A 273 -8.09 6.30 -16.58
CA GLU A 273 -7.71 5.23 -15.66
C GLU A 273 -8.77 4.11 -15.62
N ALA A 274 -10.07 4.46 -15.60
CA ALA A 274 -11.16 3.50 -15.68
C ALA A 274 -11.18 2.77 -17.04
N PHE A 275 -10.97 3.50 -18.14
CA PHE A 275 -10.89 2.96 -19.49
C PHE A 275 -9.76 1.93 -19.65
N THR A 276 -8.54 2.27 -19.22
CA THR A 276 -7.38 1.35 -19.30
C THR A 276 -7.53 0.09 -18.45
N ARG A 277 -8.30 0.15 -17.36
CA ARG A 277 -8.56 -1.00 -16.48
C ARG A 277 -9.77 -1.84 -16.91
N GLY A 278 -10.49 -1.43 -17.96
CA GLY A 278 -11.73 -2.07 -18.38
C GLY A 278 -12.89 -1.91 -17.39
N ASP A 279 -12.81 -0.93 -16.47
CA ASP A 279 -13.85 -0.65 -15.48
C ASP A 279 -14.94 0.26 -16.07
N HIS A 280 -15.83 -0.37 -16.83
CA HIS A 280 -16.88 0.29 -17.60
C HIS A 280 -17.89 1.02 -16.72
N GLU A 281 -18.27 0.46 -15.57
CA GLU A 281 -19.18 1.12 -14.64
C GLU A 281 -18.60 2.43 -14.12
N LYS A 282 -17.31 2.43 -13.76
CA LYS A 282 -16.63 3.63 -13.30
C LYS A 282 -16.49 4.66 -14.42
N ALA A 283 -16.19 4.23 -15.65
CA ALA A 283 -16.14 5.10 -16.81
C ALA A 283 -17.50 5.79 -17.07
N VAL A 284 -18.60 5.03 -17.03
CA VAL A 284 -19.97 5.54 -17.18
C VAL A 284 -20.33 6.55 -16.08
N ARG A 285 -19.99 6.27 -14.82
CA ARG A 285 -20.18 7.24 -13.71
C ARG A 285 -19.43 8.54 -13.95
N VAL A 286 -18.20 8.49 -14.46
CA VAL A 286 -17.43 9.68 -14.78
C VAL A 286 -18.07 10.46 -15.93
N VAL A 287 -18.54 9.78 -16.98
CA VAL A 287 -19.27 10.43 -18.10
C VAL A 287 -20.54 11.12 -17.59
N HIS A 288 -21.30 10.50 -16.67
CA HIS A 288 -22.45 11.14 -16.04
C HIS A 288 -22.09 12.41 -15.26
N THR A 289 -20.94 12.44 -14.59
CA THR A 289 -20.47 13.64 -13.88
C THR A 289 -19.96 14.74 -14.82
N LEU A 290 -19.40 14.36 -15.98
CA LEU A 290 -18.90 15.30 -16.99
C LEU A 290 -20.00 15.87 -17.88
N LYS A 291 -21.06 15.09 -18.15
CA LYS A 291 -22.14 15.46 -19.07
C LYS A 291 -22.73 16.86 -18.80
N PRO A 292 -23.08 17.27 -17.57
CA PRO A 292 -23.63 18.61 -17.33
C PRO A 292 -22.68 19.74 -17.72
N LEU A 293 -21.37 19.55 -17.53
CA LEU A 293 -20.35 20.54 -17.88
C LEU A 293 -20.14 20.60 -19.40
N LEU A 294 -20.08 19.44 -20.07
CA LEU A 294 -19.88 19.33 -21.51
C LEU A 294 -21.08 19.83 -22.30
N VAL A 295 -22.30 19.51 -21.86
CA VAL A 295 -23.55 20.01 -22.47
C VAL A 295 -23.69 21.52 -22.29
N GLY A 296 -23.15 22.09 -21.22
CA GLY A 296 -23.07 23.54 -21.04
C GLY A 296 -22.11 24.25 -22.00
N ILE A 297 -21.19 23.51 -22.64
CA ILE A 297 -20.23 24.03 -23.63
C ILE A 297 -20.78 23.86 -25.04
N ASP A 298 -21.12 22.63 -25.41
CA ASP A 298 -21.64 22.29 -26.72
C ASP A 298 -22.65 21.13 -26.57
N ALA A 299 -23.92 21.51 -26.43
CA ALA A 299 -25.00 20.57 -26.22
C ALA A 299 -25.17 19.61 -27.41
N ASP A 300 -25.02 20.10 -28.64
CA ASP A 300 -25.31 19.35 -29.85
C ASP A 300 -24.25 18.27 -30.09
N HIS A 301 -22.97 18.60 -29.86
CA HIS A 301 -21.86 17.67 -30.03
C HIS A 301 -21.79 16.63 -28.89
N PHE A 302 -21.78 17.08 -27.63
CA PHE A 302 -21.48 16.19 -26.50
C PHE A 302 -22.67 15.35 -26.05
N THR A 303 -23.92 15.77 -26.29
CA THR A 303 -25.10 14.97 -25.90
C THR A 303 -25.11 13.62 -26.60
N GLY A 304 -24.79 13.59 -27.90
CA GLY A 304 -24.77 12.37 -28.71
C GLY A 304 -23.67 11.41 -28.28
N ILE A 305 -22.45 11.91 -28.07
CA ILE A 305 -21.30 11.08 -27.65
C ILE A 305 -21.52 10.52 -26.24
N CYS A 306 -21.96 11.36 -25.29
CA CYS A 306 -22.23 10.91 -23.93
C CYS A 306 -23.37 9.88 -23.87
N ALA A 307 -24.41 10.03 -24.69
CA ALA A 307 -25.51 9.07 -24.73
C ALA A 307 -25.05 7.68 -25.23
N ARG A 308 -24.20 7.63 -26.26
CA ARG A 308 -23.67 6.35 -26.78
C ARG A 308 -22.70 5.67 -25.81
N LEU A 309 -21.92 6.44 -25.07
CA LEU A 309 -20.99 5.90 -24.06
C LEU A 309 -21.69 5.31 -22.82
N VAL A 310 -22.90 5.78 -22.53
CA VAL A 310 -23.71 5.37 -21.36
C VAL A 310 -24.77 4.33 -21.73
N ALA A 311 -24.97 4.06 -23.02
CA ALA A 311 -25.98 3.11 -23.47
C ALA A 311 -25.74 1.70 -22.87
N PRO A 312 -26.81 1.00 -22.45
CA PRO A 312 -26.69 -0.39 -22.02
C PRO A 312 -26.11 -1.21 -23.18
N ASP A 313 -25.20 -2.13 -22.87
CA ASP A 313 -24.47 -3.00 -23.82
C ASP A 313 -23.43 -2.32 -24.72
N ALA A 314 -23.09 -1.04 -24.50
CA ALA A 314 -22.02 -0.39 -25.26
C ALA A 314 -20.60 -0.88 -24.86
N ALA A 315 -20.45 -1.39 -23.63
CA ALA A 315 -19.18 -1.82 -23.05
C ALA A 315 -18.45 -2.87 -23.91
N GLY A 316 -17.14 -2.72 -24.10
CA GLY A 316 -16.29 -3.66 -24.84
C GLY A 316 -16.52 -3.69 -26.36
N THR A 317 -17.31 -2.76 -26.92
CA THR A 317 -17.49 -2.65 -28.37
C THR A 317 -16.43 -1.71 -28.98
N ALA A 318 -16.00 -1.99 -30.21
CA ALA A 318 -15.10 -1.10 -30.95
C ALA A 318 -15.68 0.31 -31.15
N LEU A 319 -17.02 0.42 -31.18
CA LEU A 319 -17.71 1.69 -31.28
C LEU A 319 -17.60 2.50 -29.99
N TRP A 320 -17.67 1.85 -28.83
CA TRP A 320 -17.48 2.49 -27.53
C TRP A 320 -16.03 2.96 -27.32
N GLU A 321 -15.04 2.15 -27.72
CA GLU A 321 -13.63 2.58 -27.69
C GLU A 321 -13.38 3.79 -28.57
N ARG A 322 -13.96 3.81 -29.78
CA ARG A 322 -13.87 4.97 -30.68
C ARG A 322 -14.49 6.22 -30.07
N ASP A 323 -15.68 6.10 -29.50
CA ASP A 323 -16.40 7.23 -28.89
C ASP A 323 -15.70 7.71 -27.60
N ALA A 324 -15.08 6.80 -26.83
CA ALA A 324 -14.32 7.14 -25.63
C ALA A 324 -13.02 7.90 -25.96
N ASN A 325 -12.33 7.48 -27.02
CA ASN A 325 -11.14 8.16 -27.54
C ASN A 325 -11.51 9.53 -28.14
N ALA A 326 -12.61 9.62 -28.89
CA ALA A 326 -13.12 10.88 -29.43
C ALA A 326 -13.46 11.87 -28.29
N LEU A 327 -14.18 11.42 -27.26
CA LEU A 327 -14.47 12.23 -26.08
C LEU A 327 -13.18 12.74 -25.40
N CYS A 328 -12.17 11.89 -25.25
CA CYS A 328 -10.90 12.30 -24.65
C CYS A 328 -10.19 13.37 -25.49
N ALA A 329 -10.14 13.19 -26.80
CA ALA A 329 -9.49 14.12 -27.72
C ALA A 329 -10.20 15.48 -27.74
N ASP A 330 -11.54 15.48 -27.73
CA ASP A 330 -12.34 16.71 -27.73
C ASP A 330 -12.17 17.49 -26.42
N ILE A 331 -12.12 16.81 -25.27
CA ILE A 331 -11.88 17.46 -23.97
C ILE A 331 -10.45 18.00 -23.89
N ASP A 332 -9.44 17.27 -24.37
CA ASP A 332 -8.06 17.77 -24.43
C ASP A 332 -7.96 19.02 -25.32
N ALA A 333 -8.64 19.01 -26.48
CA ALA A 333 -8.65 20.14 -27.39
C ALA A 333 -9.33 21.38 -26.77
N LEU A 334 -10.36 21.20 -25.94
CA LEU A 334 -10.96 22.27 -25.16
C LEU A 334 -10.03 22.76 -24.05
N ILE A 335 -9.37 21.86 -23.31
CA ILE A 335 -8.40 22.27 -22.27
C ILE A 335 -7.24 23.06 -22.89
N ALA A 336 -6.78 22.71 -24.10
CA ALA A 336 -5.72 23.41 -24.79
C ALA A 336 -6.10 24.81 -25.33
N GLN A 337 -7.39 25.13 -25.39
CA GLN A 337 -7.90 26.43 -25.85
C GLN A 337 -8.03 27.47 -24.71
N GLY A 338 -8.01 27.04 -23.45
CA GLY A 338 -8.15 27.89 -22.26
C GLY A 338 -6.83 28.19 -21.58
#